data_AF-A0A7V2RTR3-F1
#
_entry.id   AF-A0A7V2RTR3-F1
#
_cell.length_a   1.000
_cell.length_b   1.000
_cell.length_c   1.000
_cell.angle_alpha   90.00
_cell.angle_beta   90.00
_cell.angle_gamma   90.00
#
_symmetry.space_group_name_H-M   'P 1'
#
loop_
_entity.id
_entity.type
_entity.pdbx_description
1 polymer ?
#
loop_
_entity_poly.entity_id
_entity_poly.type
_entity_poly.pdbx_seq_one_letter_code
_entity_poly.pdbx_strand_id
1 'polypeptide(L)'
;MREKIETIDDKVFERVWRLVEQIGVEERHFNDLQARYRSMASGWLLATFGAIGFVASETIQVGIDRELLIAGIAGAGCVGIALLWVVDLLVYHRLLDSCFIEGLLLEEQYRWLPPFRNNMMNTQKGEGVLSGVVGFYLGPIVLLILVAGGALSLWIRKEHLFAATFSFLITVMVAFLAGYVIRSRTENTAAIEKRLAGARKVDDSESTL
;
A
#
# COMPACT_ATOMS: atom_id res chain seq x y z
N MET A 1 25.18 29.75 0.32
CA MET A 1 24.46 29.02 1.39
C MET A 1 25.09 29.28 2.75
N ARG A 2 26.41 29.09 2.94
CA ARG A 2 27.11 29.40 4.21
C ARG A 2 26.88 30.82 4.75
N GLU A 3 26.98 31.83 3.89
CA GLU A 3 26.79 33.25 4.25
C GLU A 3 25.38 33.60 4.76
N LYS A 4 24.37 32.77 4.47
CA LYS A 4 22.98 32.96 4.94
C LYS A 4 22.69 32.26 6.27
N ILE A 5 23.54 31.34 6.71
CA ILE A 5 23.32 30.58 7.95
C ILE A 5 23.84 31.37 9.14
N GLU A 6 24.96 32.08 8.98
CA GLU A 6 25.60 32.89 10.03
C GLU A 6 24.74 34.07 10.51
N THR A 7 23.67 34.43 9.78
CA THR A 7 22.75 35.51 10.13
C THR A 7 21.48 35.04 10.86
N ILE A 8 21.32 33.74 11.06
CA ILE A 8 20.12 33.14 11.69
C ILE A 8 20.33 33.08 13.21
N ASP A 9 19.30 33.44 13.99
CA ASP A 9 19.34 33.26 15.44
C ASP A 9 19.57 31.78 15.81
N ASP A 10 20.60 31.53 16.61
CA ASP A 10 21.03 30.18 17.00
C ASP A 10 19.89 29.36 17.63
N LYS A 11 19.00 30.00 18.40
CA LYS A 11 17.88 29.28 19.05
C LYS A 11 16.80 28.89 18.06
N VAL A 12 16.56 29.69 17.02
CA VAL A 12 15.64 29.33 15.93
C VAL A 12 16.24 28.20 15.11
N PHE A 13 17.52 28.33 14.74
CA PHE A 13 18.24 27.29 13.99
C PHE A 13 18.16 25.93 14.71
N GLU A 14 18.55 25.89 15.99
CA GLU A 14 18.59 24.65 16.79
C GLU A 14 17.19 24.00 16.91
N ARG A 15 16.15 24.82 17.07
CA ARG A 15 14.77 24.34 17.18
C ARG A 15 14.27 23.73 15.87
N VAL A 16 14.46 24.43 14.76
CA VAL A 16 14.05 23.96 13.43
C VAL A 16 14.84 22.71 13.07
N TRP A 17 16.14 22.70 13.35
CA TRP A 17 17.00 21.55 13.10
C TRP A 17 16.54 20.31 13.85
N ARG A 18 16.20 20.43 15.15
CA ARG A 18 15.61 19.32 15.92
C ARG A 18 14.30 18.81 15.34
N LEU A 19 13.43 19.68 14.85
CA LEU A 19 12.18 19.27 14.21
C LEU A 19 12.45 18.48 12.91
N VAL A 20 13.37 18.97 12.08
CA VAL A 20 13.81 18.25 10.87
C VAL A 20 14.37 16.87 11.21
N GLU A 21 15.18 16.77 12.26
CA GLU A 21 15.76 15.51 12.72
C GLU A 21 14.67 14.53 13.18
N GLN A 22 13.72 14.99 14.00
CA GLN A 22 12.59 14.18 14.48
C GLN A 22 11.73 13.67 13.32
N ILE A 23 11.35 14.54 12.38
CA ILE A 23 10.59 14.14 11.17
C ILE A 23 11.37 13.09 10.39
N GLY A 24 12.69 13.28 10.20
CA GLY A 24 13.53 12.32 9.50
C GLY A 24 13.64 10.96 10.20
N VAL A 25 13.58 10.91 11.53
CA VAL A 25 13.54 9.65 12.29
C VAL A 25 12.22 8.91 12.04
N GLU A 26 11.09 9.60 12.11
CA GLU A 26 9.77 9.02 11.86
C GLU A 26 9.61 8.54 10.41
N GLU A 27 10.08 9.31 9.43
CA GLU A 27 10.07 8.91 8.02
C GLU A 27 10.82 7.59 7.78
N ARG A 28 12.02 7.45 8.37
CA ARG A 28 12.80 6.20 8.28
C ARG A 28 12.08 5.06 8.98
N HIS A 29 11.50 5.31 10.14
CA HIS A 29 10.75 4.32 10.90
C HIS A 29 9.56 3.76 10.10
N PHE A 30 8.71 4.63 9.55
CA PHE A 30 7.57 4.19 8.74
C PHE A 30 8.00 3.52 7.44
N ASN A 31 9.06 4.00 6.78
CA ASN A 31 9.59 3.35 5.60
C ASN A 31 10.09 1.92 5.89
N ASP A 32 10.79 1.72 7.02
CA ASP A 32 11.23 0.40 7.48
C ASP A 32 10.05 -0.52 7.79
N LEU A 33 8.99 0.01 8.42
CA LEU A 33 7.76 -0.75 8.67
C LEU A 33 7.12 -1.21 7.35
N GLN A 34 6.96 -0.31 6.37
CA GLN A 34 6.41 -0.68 5.06
C GLN A 34 7.23 -1.79 4.38
N ALA A 35 8.56 -1.69 4.41
CA ALA A 35 9.44 -2.72 3.86
C ALA A 35 9.22 -4.09 4.53
N ARG A 36 9.05 -4.11 5.86
CA ARG A 36 8.74 -5.33 6.62
C ARG A 36 7.37 -5.91 6.26
N TYR A 37 6.33 -5.09 6.11
CA TYR A 37 5.01 -5.55 5.69
C TYR A 37 5.00 -6.17 4.29
N ARG A 38 5.76 -5.60 3.35
CA ARG A 38 5.91 -6.19 2.01
C ARG A 38 6.68 -7.50 2.04
N SER A 39 7.70 -7.61 2.89
CA SER A 39 8.40 -8.88 3.11
C SER A 39 7.46 -9.96 3.69
N MET A 40 6.63 -9.61 4.67
CA MET A 40 5.61 -10.50 5.21
C MET A 40 4.58 -10.90 4.16
N ALA A 41 4.14 -9.97 3.30
CA ALA A 41 3.21 -10.26 2.22
C ALA A 41 3.80 -11.26 1.20
N SER A 42 5.06 -11.09 0.81
CA SER A 42 5.78 -12.04 -0.05
C SER A 42 5.89 -13.43 0.60
N GLY A 43 6.22 -13.48 1.90
CA GLY A 43 6.27 -14.74 2.65
C GLY A 43 4.91 -15.44 2.74
N TRP A 44 3.85 -14.66 2.97
CA TRP A 44 2.46 -15.16 3.02
C TRP A 44 2.01 -15.72 1.68
N LEU A 45 2.34 -15.03 0.58
CA LEU A 45 2.05 -15.48 -0.77
C LEU A 45 2.80 -16.77 -1.11
N LEU A 46 4.09 -16.84 -0.78
CA LEU A 46 4.90 -18.04 -0.99
C LEU A 46 4.34 -19.25 -0.21
N ALA A 47 3.97 -19.05 1.06
CA ALA A 47 3.35 -20.08 1.89
C ALA A 47 2.01 -20.56 1.29
N THR A 48 1.20 -19.62 0.79
CA THR A 48 -0.07 -19.92 0.12
C THR A 48 0.17 -20.79 -1.12
N PHE A 49 1.13 -20.42 -1.98
CA PHE A 49 1.46 -21.22 -3.17
C PHE A 49 2.09 -22.57 -2.82
N GLY A 50 2.94 -22.64 -1.81
CA GLY A 50 3.51 -23.90 -1.32
C GLY A 50 2.41 -24.86 -0.85
N ALA A 51 1.44 -24.35 -0.09
CA ALA A 51 0.30 -25.13 0.38
C ALA A 51 -0.62 -25.59 -0.78
N ILE A 52 -0.93 -24.71 -1.73
CA ILE A 52 -1.70 -25.07 -2.93
C ILE A 52 -0.95 -26.14 -3.76
N GLY A 53 0.36 -25.96 -3.95
CA GLY A 53 1.20 -26.90 -4.69
C GLY A 53 1.23 -28.28 -4.03
N PHE A 54 1.39 -28.33 -2.71
CA PHE A 54 1.36 -29.57 -1.93
C PHE A 54 0.02 -30.31 -2.05
N VAL A 55 -1.10 -29.58 -1.90
CA VAL A 55 -2.45 -30.16 -2.05
C VAL A 55 -2.71 -30.62 -3.49
N ALA A 56 -2.13 -29.94 -4.48
CA ALA A 56 -2.26 -30.33 -5.88
C ALA A 56 -1.46 -31.59 -6.22
N SER A 57 -0.28 -31.79 -5.61
CA SER A 57 0.62 -32.91 -5.90
C SER A 57 0.29 -34.20 -5.14
N GLU A 58 -0.16 -34.09 -3.89
CA GLU A 58 -0.37 -35.24 -3.01
C GLU A 58 -1.81 -35.75 -3.01
N THR A 59 -1.96 -37.06 -2.84
CA THR A 59 -3.28 -37.68 -2.60
C THR A 59 -3.62 -37.61 -1.12
N ILE A 60 -4.10 -36.44 -0.69
CA ILE A 60 -4.45 -36.25 0.72
C ILE A 60 -5.78 -36.94 1.01
N GLN A 61 -5.78 -37.93 1.90
CA GLN A 61 -6.97 -38.64 2.37
C GLN A 61 -7.70 -37.85 3.47
N VAL A 62 -7.95 -36.56 3.23
CA VAL A 62 -8.93 -35.80 4.01
C VAL A 62 -10.28 -36.05 3.34
N GLY A 63 -11.36 -36.29 4.09
CA GLY A 63 -12.71 -36.47 3.52
C GLY A 63 -13.30 -35.21 2.85
N ILE A 64 -12.45 -34.33 2.30
CA ILE A 64 -12.77 -33.08 1.63
C ILE A 64 -12.15 -33.15 0.23
N ASP A 65 -12.92 -32.79 -0.79
CA ASP A 65 -12.41 -32.70 -2.16
C ASP A 65 -11.21 -31.75 -2.25
N ARG A 66 -10.19 -32.18 -3.00
CA ARG A 66 -8.95 -31.42 -3.24
C ARG A 66 -9.22 -30.01 -3.74
N GLU A 67 -10.21 -29.85 -4.62
CA GLU A 67 -10.58 -28.56 -5.19
C GLU A 67 -11.09 -27.57 -4.12
N LEU A 68 -11.84 -28.06 -3.12
CA LEU A 68 -12.31 -27.23 -2.01
C LEU A 68 -11.18 -26.84 -1.07
N LEU A 69 -10.21 -27.72 -0.84
CA LEU A 69 -9.00 -27.39 -0.07
C LEU A 69 -8.18 -26.30 -0.75
N ILE A 70 -7.96 -26.40 -2.06
CA ILE A 70 -7.27 -25.37 -2.84
C ILE A 70 -8.04 -24.04 -2.77
N ALA A 71 -9.35 -24.07 -2.94
CA ALA A 71 -10.19 -22.88 -2.84
C ALA A 71 -10.10 -22.22 -1.45
N GLY A 72 -10.13 -23.03 -0.38
CA GLY A 72 -9.99 -22.56 1.00
C GLY A 72 -8.63 -21.93 1.28
N ILE A 73 -7.54 -22.57 0.85
CA ILE A 73 -6.18 -22.05 1.03
C ILE A 73 -5.99 -20.74 0.25
N ALA A 74 -6.42 -20.70 -1.02
CA ALA A 74 -6.34 -19.49 -1.83
C ALA A 74 -7.18 -18.35 -1.24
N GLY A 75 -8.37 -18.65 -0.72
CA GLY A 75 -9.22 -17.69 -0.01
C GLY A 75 -8.56 -17.14 1.25
N ALA A 76 -8.00 -18.00 2.10
CA ALA A 76 -7.27 -17.59 3.31
C ALA A 76 -6.01 -16.76 2.96
N GLY A 77 -5.27 -17.14 1.92
CA GLY A 77 -4.16 -16.38 1.37
C GLY A 77 -4.59 -14.98 0.93
N CYS A 78 -5.69 -14.90 0.18
CA CYS A 78 -6.26 -13.64 -0.31
C CYS A 78 -6.63 -12.70 0.85
N VAL A 79 -7.31 -13.21 1.88
CA VAL A 79 -7.69 -12.44 3.07
C VAL A 79 -6.44 -11.92 3.79
N GLY A 80 -5.42 -12.77 3.99
CA GLY A 80 -4.17 -12.36 4.63
C GLY A 80 -3.45 -11.24 3.88
N ILE A 81 -3.32 -11.35 2.55
CA ILE A 81 -2.72 -10.28 1.73
C ILE A 81 -3.56 -9.00 1.77
N ALA A 82 -4.89 -9.10 1.74
CA ALA A 82 -5.78 -7.94 1.83
C ALA A 82 -5.65 -7.22 3.19
N LEU A 83 -5.51 -7.94 4.30
CA LEU A 83 -5.27 -7.34 5.62
C LEU A 83 -3.91 -6.63 5.67
N LEU A 84 -2.87 -7.24 5.12
CA LEU A 84 -1.55 -6.60 5.01
C LEU A 84 -1.60 -5.34 4.14
N TRP A 85 -2.38 -5.35 3.05
CA TRP A 85 -2.61 -4.16 2.22
C TRP A 85 -3.29 -3.02 3.01
N VAL A 86 -4.34 -3.33 3.78
CA VAL A 86 -5.02 -2.32 4.62
C VAL A 86 -4.02 -1.66 5.57
N VAL A 87 -3.23 -2.46 6.27
CA VAL A 87 -2.28 -1.96 7.25
C VAL A 87 -1.13 -1.19 6.60
N ASP A 88 -0.54 -1.72 5.52
CA ASP A 88 0.59 -1.08 4.83
C ASP A 88 0.16 0.26 4.18
N LEU A 89 -0.90 0.24 3.35
CA LEU A 89 -1.28 1.40 2.54
C LEU A 89 -2.28 2.35 3.21
N LEU A 90 -3.26 1.84 3.96
CA LEU A 90 -4.27 2.72 4.58
C LEU A 90 -3.84 3.28 5.93
N VAL A 91 -2.81 2.71 6.56
CA VAL A 91 -2.30 3.19 7.85
C VAL A 91 -0.88 3.72 7.70
N TYR A 92 0.11 2.88 7.41
CA TYR A 92 1.51 3.30 7.47
C TYR A 92 1.92 4.24 6.34
N HIS A 93 1.39 4.06 5.13
CA HIS A 93 1.64 5.01 4.05
C HIS A 93 1.12 6.40 4.39
N ARG A 94 -0.09 6.51 4.95
CA ARG A 94 -0.66 7.80 5.36
C ARG A 94 0.12 8.48 6.47
N LEU A 95 0.65 7.71 7.42
CA LEU A 95 1.49 8.25 8.49
C LEU A 95 2.81 8.77 7.93
N LEU A 96 3.42 8.02 7.00
CA LEU A 96 4.61 8.47 6.28
C LEU A 96 4.33 9.75 5.49
N ASP A 97 3.24 9.81 4.73
CA ASP A 97 2.85 10.97 3.94
C ASP A 97 2.59 12.19 4.83
N SER A 98 1.98 12.00 5.99
CA SER A 98 1.77 13.08 6.97
C SER A 98 3.10 13.66 7.46
N CYS A 99 4.05 12.82 7.87
CA CYS A 99 5.40 13.28 8.26
C CYS A 99 6.12 13.98 7.09
N PHE A 100 5.99 13.41 5.89
CA PHE A 100 6.61 13.95 4.69
C PHE A 100 6.09 15.33 4.31
N ILE A 101 4.77 15.54 4.39
CA ILE A 101 4.12 16.83 4.14
C ILE A 101 4.59 17.88 5.14
N GLU A 102 4.63 17.57 6.45
CA GLU A 102 5.13 18.51 7.46
C GLU A 102 6.60 18.88 7.20
N GLY A 103 7.43 17.90 6.81
CA GLY A 103 8.82 18.16 6.41
C GLY A 103 8.92 19.07 5.19
N LEU A 104 8.03 18.90 4.20
CA LEU A 104 7.98 19.74 3.00
C LEU A 104 7.58 21.18 3.34
N LEU A 105 6.59 21.37 4.21
CA LEU A 105 6.17 22.70 4.69
C LEU A 105 7.31 23.39 5.44
N LEU A 106 8.06 22.65 6.25
CA LEU A 106 9.21 23.20 6.98
C LEU A 106 10.34 23.64 6.02
N GLU A 107 10.61 22.85 4.97
CA GLU A 107 11.57 23.21 3.91
C GLU A 107 11.11 24.44 3.10
N GLU A 108 9.81 24.60 2.86
CA GLU A 108 9.24 25.77 2.18
C GLU A 108 9.32 27.04 3.06
N GLN A 109 9.03 26.91 4.35
CA GLN A 109 9.06 28.02 5.32
C GLN A 109 10.49 28.51 5.57
N TYR A 110 11.45 27.60 5.71
CA TYR A 110 12.84 27.93 6.04
C TYR A 110 13.76 27.66 4.85
N ARG A 111 13.88 28.63 3.93
CA ARG A 111 14.70 28.52 2.69
C ARG A 111 16.19 28.21 2.90
N TRP A 112 16.70 28.31 4.12
CA TRP A 112 18.07 27.93 4.46
C TRP A 112 18.23 26.42 4.68
N LEU A 113 17.13 25.69 4.90
CA LEU A 113 17.13 24.24 4.94
C LEU A 113 17.43 23.66 3.55
N PRO A 114 18.17 22.55 3.46
CA PRO A 114 18.32 21.83 2.21
C PRO A 114 16.97 21.27 1.74
N PRO A 115 16.57 21.47 0.48
CA PRO A 115 15.26 21.08 -0.03
C PRO A 115 15.21 19.60 -0.46
N PHE A 116 15.55 18.66 0.44
CA PHE A 116 15.64 17.24 0.11
C PHE A 116 14.31 16.64 -0.36
N ARG A 117 13.21 16.97 0.34
CA ARG A 117 11.88 16.43 0.04
C ARG A 117 11.32 17.01 -1.24
N ASN A 118 11.52 18.31 -1.45
CA ASN A 118 11.21 18.97 -2.71
C ASN A 118 11.93 18.32 -3.90
N ASN A 119 13.23 18.03 -3.75
CA ASN A 119 13.99 17.33 -4.78
C ASN A 119 13.47 15.90 -5.02
N MET A 120 13.06 15.19 -3.97
CA MET A 120 12.49 13.85 -4.12
C MET A 120 11.14 13.88 -4.85
N MET A 121 10.26 14.83 -4.54
CA MET A 121 9.00 15.00 -5.26
C MET A 121 9.21 15.32 -6.74
N ASN A 122 10.19 16.18 -7.05
CA ASN A 122 10.54 16.53 -8.42
C ASN A 122 11.08 15.33 -9.21
N THR A 123 11.94 14.50 -8.60
CA THR A 123 12.50 13.31 -9.29
C THR A 123 11.43 12.25 -9.56
N GLN A 124 10.42 12.13 -8.70
CA GLN A 124 9.29 11.20 -8.86
C GLN A 124 8.13 11.76 -9.68
N LYS A 125 8.29 12.93 -10.33
CA LYS A 125 7.23 13.63 -11.09
C LYS A 125 5.92 13.83 -10.29
N GLY A 126 6.01 13.85 -8.96
CA GLY A 126 4.86 13.90 -8.07
C GLY A 126 3.95 12.67 -8.05
N GLU A 127 4.29 11.58 -8.75
CA GLU A 127 3.48 10.34 -8.75
C GLU A 127 3.89 9.38 -7.62
N GLY A 128 5.09 9.55 -7.07
CA GLY A 128 5.59 8.76 -5.95
C GLY A 128 5.73 7.27 -6.27
N VAL A 129 5.96 6.46 -5.23
CA VAL A 129 6.13 4.99 -5.36
C VAL A 129 4.80 4.23 -5.17
N LEU A 130 3.73 4.93 -4.79
CA LEU A 130 2.45 4.34 -4.39
C LEU A 130 1.83 3.45 -5.47
N SER A 131 1.88 3.86 -6.74
CA SER A 131 1.32 3.07 -7.85
C SER A 131 1.94 1.68 -7.97
N GLY A 132 3.27 1.59 -7.82
CA GLY A 132 4.00 0.33 -7.81
C GLY A 132 3.62 -0.55 -6.63
N VAL A 133 3.45 0.04 -5.44
CA VAL A 133 3.07 -0.70 -4.23
C VAL A 133 1.62 -1.19 -4.31
N VAL A 134 0.70 -0.40 -4.86
CA VAL A 134 -0.68 -0.85 -5.13
C VAL A 134 -0.67 -2.05 -6.06
N GLY A 135 0.11 -1.99 -7.15
CA GLY A 135 0.27 -3.11 -8.07
C GLY A 135 0.78 -4.39 -7.38
N PHE A 136 1.75 -4.24 -6.47
CA PHE A 136 2.31 -5.36 -5.69
C PHE A 136 1.26 -6.10 -4.85
N TYR A 137 0.30 -5.41 -4.24
CA TYR A 137 -0.79 -6.07 -3.49
C TYR A 137 -1.93 -6.53 -4.40
N LEU A 138 -2.27 -5.74 -5.42
CA LEU A 138 -3.37 -6.02 -6.33
C LEU A 138 -3.17 -7.33 -7.10
N GLY A 139 -1.97 -7.54 -7.64
CA GLY A 139 -1.65 -8.72 -8.45
C GLY A 139 -1.92 -10.04 -7.73
N PRO A 140 -1.31 -10.29 -6.55
CA PRO A 140 -1.54 -11.48 -5.75
C PRO A 140 -2.99 -11.67 -5.32
N ILE A 141 -3.68 -10.61 -4.90
CA ILE A 141 -5.10 -10.69 -4.49
C ILE A 141 -5.97 -11.17 -5.66
N VAL A 142 -5.84 -10.53 -6.83
CA VAL A 142 -6.60 -10.92 -8.04
C VAL A 142 -6.27 -12.36 -8.43
N LEU A 143 -4.99 -12.74 -8.44
CA LEU A 143 -4.55 -14.09 -8.75
C LEU A 143 -5.15 -15.13 -7.79
N LEU A 144 -5.12 -14.89 -6.49
CA LEU A 144 -5.67 -15.81 -5.49
C LEU A 144 -7.19 -15.91 -5.56
N ILE A 145 -7.92 -14.83 -5.87
CA ILE A 145 -9.37 -14.88 -6.13
C ILE A 145 -9.66 -15.78 -7.33
N LEU A 146 -8.91 -15.63 -8.43
CA LEU A 146 -9.09 -16.44 -9.64
C LEU A 146 -8.76 -17.92 -9.38
N VAL A 147 -7.70 -18.22 -8.62
CA VAL A 147 -7.37 -19.59 -8.21
C VAL A 147 -8.47 -20.18 -7.34
N ALA A 148 -8.97 -19.43 -6.34
CA ALA A 148 -10.02 -19.88 -5.44
C ALA A 148 -11.32 -20.20 -6.18
N GLY A 149 -11.81 -19.26 -6.99
CA GLY A 149 -13.05 -19.45 -7.73
C GLY A 149 -12.92 -20.40 -8.92
N GLY A 150 -11.73 -20.51 -9.53
CA GLY A 150 -11.41 -21.53 -10.52
C GLY A 150 -11.47 -22.95 -9.94
N ALA A 151 -10.84 -23.17 -8.79
CA ALA A 151 -10.91 -24.45 -8.08
C ALA A 151 -12.35 -24.78 -7.65
N LEU A 152 -13.09 -23.81 -7.11
CA LEU A 152 -14.51 -23.98 -6.77
C LEU A 152 -15.38 -24.32 -7.99
N SER A 153 -15.17 -23.65 -9.12
CA SER A 153 -15.87 -23.93 -10.38
C SER A 153 -15.58 -25.35 -10.88
N LEU A 154 -14.32 -25.81 -10.79
CA LEU A 154 -13.95 -27.19 -11.13
C LEU A 154 -14.63 -28.23 -10.26
N TRP A 155 -14.81 -27.94 -8.97
CA TRP A 155 -15.56 -28.80 -8.05
C TRP A 155 -17.04 -28.86 -8.44
N ILE A 156 -17.70 -27.72 -8.63
CA ILE A 156 -19.12 -27.64 -9.03
C ILE A 156 -19.36 -28.37 -10.37
N ARG A 157 -18.39 -28.31 -11.29
CA ARG A 157 -18.48 -28.97 -12.60
C ARG A 157 -18.66 -30.49 -12.51
N LYS A 158 -18.26 -31.13 -11.40
CA LYS A 158 -18.46 -32.57 -11.18
C LYS A 158 -19.95 -32.94 -11.18
N GLU A 159 -20.81 -32.03 -10.75
CA GLU A 159 -22.26 -32.25 -10.64
C GLU A 159 -23.06 -31.41 -11.67
N HIS A 160 -22.69 -30.15 -11.88
CA HIS A 160 -23.49 -29.19 -12.65
C HIS A 160 -22.64 -28.25 -13.51
N LEU A 161 -22.62 -28.50 -14.83
CA LEU A 161 -21.84 -27.69 -15.78
C LEU A 161 -22.26 -26.21 -15.82
N PHE A 162 -23.57 -25.93 -15.85
CA PHE A 162 -24.07 -24.56 -15.97
C PHE A 162 -23.75 -23.73 -14.71
N ALA A 163 -23.91 -24.32 -13.52
CA ALA A 163 -23.55 -23.67 -12.26
C ALA A 163 -22.04 -23.39 -12.17
N ALA A 164 -21.21 -24.29 -12.68
CA ALA A 164 -19.76 -24.09 -12.73
C ALA A 164 -19.36 -22.86 -13.58
N THR A 165 -19.94 -22.71 -14.78
CA THR A 165 -19.70 -21.55 -15.64
C THR A 165 -20.14 -20.25 -14.96
N PHE A 166 -21.32 -20.24 -14.34
CA PHE A 166 -21.82 -19.07 -13.63
C PHE A 166 -20.93 -18.68 -12.44
N SER A 167 -20.48 -19.66 -11.65
CA SER A 167 -19.52 -19.46 -10.56
C SER A 167 -18.20 -18.84 -11.04
N PHE A 168 -17.69 -19.27 -12.20
CA PHE A 168 -16.47 -18.70 -12.77
C PHE A 168 -16.67 -17.24 -13.21
N LEU A 169 -17.79 -16.91 -13.85
CA LEU A 169 -18.12 -15.54 -14.23
C LEU A 169 -18.25 -14.62 -13.01
N ILE A 170 -18.91 -15.08 -11.94
CA ILE A 170 -18.99 -14.36 -10.67
C ILE A 170 -17.58 -14.12 -10.12
N THR A 171 -16.71 -15.13 -10.15
CA THR A 171 -15.33 -15.00 -9.65
C THR A 171 -14.57 -13.90 -10.40
N VAL A 172 -14.65 -13.87 -11.73
CA VAL A 172 -14.00 -12.82 -12.54
C VAL A 172 -14.56 -11.45 -12.20
N MET A 173 -15.88 -11.34 -12.03
CA MET A 173 -16.53 -10.08 -11.61
C MET A 173 -16.05 -9.64 -10.22
N VAL A 174 -15.96 -10.56 -9.25
CA VAL A 174 -15.46 -10.27 -7.90
C VAL A 174 -14.00 -9.84 -7.93
N ALA A 175 -13.15 -10.49 -8.74
CA ALA A 175 -11.75 -10.10 -8.90
C ALA A 175 -11.63 -8.68 -9.48
N PHE A 176 -12.45 -8.34 -10.49
CA PHE A 176 -12.50 -7.00 -11.06
C PHE A 176 -12.96 -5.95 -10.04
N LEU A 177 -14.05 -6.23 -9.31
CA LEU A 177 -14.57 -5.35 -8.27
C LEU A 177 -13.55 -5.15 -7.14
N ALA A 178 -12.90 -6.21 -6.68
CA ALA A 178 -11.85 -6.12 -5.67
C ALA A 178 -10.71 -5.21 -6.15
N GLY A 179 -10.27 -5.38 -7.41
CA GLY A 179 -9.24 -4.52 -7.98
C GLY A 179 -9.66 -3.06 -8.11
N TYR A 180 -10.90 -2.82 -8.53
CA TYR A 180 -11.48 -1.47 -8.57
C TYR A 180 -11.57 -0.83 -7.18
N VAL A 181 -12.01 -1.57 -6.16
CA VAL A 181 -12.11 -1.08 -4.78
C VAL A 181 -10.72 -0.76 -4.21
N ILE A 182 -9.74 -1.64 -4.37
CA ILE A 182 -8.36 -1.41 -3.90
C ILE A 182 -7.78 -0.16 -4.55
N ARG A 183 -7.93 -0.02 -5.87
CA ARG A 183 -7.44 1.13 -6.61
C ARG A 183 -8.12 2.42 -6.18
N SER A 184 -9.46 2.44 -6.16
CA SER A 184 -10.23 3.64 -5.79
C SER A 184 -10.00 4.08 -4.34
N ARG A 185 -9.88 3.14 -3.39
CA ARG A 185 -9.59 3.48 -1.98
C ARG A 185 -8.20 4.07 -1.81
N THR A 186 -7.23 3.58 -2.58
CA THR A 186 -5.86 4.08 -2.50
C THR A 186 -5.72 5.45 -3.18
N GLU A 187 -6.28 5.62 -4.38
CA GLU A 187 -6.23 6.90 -5.12
C GLU A 187 -6.99 8.04 -4.43
N ASN A 188 -8.15 7.74 -3.82
CA ASN A 188 -8.92 8.74 -3.07
C ASN A 188 -8.13 9.32 -1.89
N THR A 189 -7.22 8.53 -1.31
CA THR A 189 -6.40 8.96 -0.19
C THR A 189 -5.39 10.03 -0.64
N ALA A 190 -4.63 9.75 -1.69
CA ALA A 190 -3.65 10.68 -2.24
C ALA A 190 -4.30 11.99 -2.69
N ALA A 191 -5.54 11.93 -3.22
CA ALA A 191 -6.30 13.12 -3.61
C ALA A 191 -6.68 14.00 -2.40
N ILE A 192 -7.03 13.40 -1.26
CA ILE A 192 -7.37 14.14 -0.03
C ILE A 192 -6.13 14.84 0.53
N GLU A 193 -5.00 14.15 0.58
CA GLU A 193 -3.74 14.73 1.06
C GLU A 193 -3.28 15.91 0.19
N LYS A 194 -3.38 15.78 -1.14
CA LYS A 194 -3.09 16.88 -2.05
C LYS A 194 -4.00 18.09 -1.82
N ARG A 195 -5.28 17.87 -1.50
CA ARG A 195 -6.23 18.94 -1.16
C ARG A 195 -5.89 19.60 0.17
N LEU A 196 -5.54 18.82 1.20
CA LEU A 196 -5.15 19.35 2.51
C LEU A 196 -3.86 20.17 2.43
N ALA A 197 -2.87 19.70 1.67
CA ALA A 197 -1.64 20.45 1.40
C ALA A 197 -1.93 21.75 0.65
N GLY A 198 -2.85 21.72 -0.33
CA GLY A 198 -3.28 22.93 -1.05
C GLY A 198 -4.02 23.93 -0.15
N ALA A 199 -4.91 23.46 0.73
CA ALA A 199 -5.70 24.32 1.62
C ALA A 199 -4.81 25.07 2.64
N ARG A 200 -3.80 24.40 3.21
CA ARG A 200 -2.85 25.05 4.14
C ARG A 200 -2.07 26.18 3.49
N LYS A 201 -1.64 26.01 2.23
CA LYS A 201 -0.94 27.07 1.48
C LYS A 201 -1.78 28.34 1.30
N VAL A 202 -3.11 28.21 1.21
CA VAL A 202 -4.02 29.36 1.06
C VAL A 202 -4.15 30.11 2.39
N ASP A 203 -4.35 29.39 3.49
CA ASP A 203 -4.49 29.98 4.84
C ASP A 203 -3.23 30.76 5.26
N ASP A 204 -2.04 30.21 5.00
CA ASP A 204 -0.77 30.89 5.26
C ASP A 204 -0.65 32.19 4.45
N SER A 205 -1.14 32.21 3.20
CA SER A 205 -1.10 33.41 2.36
C SER A 205 -2.01 34.53 2.86
N GLU A 206 -3.18 34.21 3.42
CA GLU A 206 -4.11 35.18 4.00
C GLU A 206 -3.61 35.76 5.33
N SER A 207 -2.88 34.96 6.13
CA SER A 207 -2.28 35.42 7.40
C SER A 207 -1.14 36.43 7.23
N THR A 208 -0.61 36.59 6.01
CA THR A 208 0.52 37.49 5.71
C THR A 208 0.12 38.84 5.11
N LEU A 209 -1.18 39.08 4.89
CA LEU A 209 -1.75 40.35 4.40
C LEU A 209 -2.31 41.21 5.54
#